data_AF-A0A7S3TCB9-F1
#
_entry.id   AF-A0A7S3TCB9-F1
#
_cell.length_a   1.000
_cell.length_b   1.000
_cell.length_c   1.000
_cell.angle_alpha   90.00
_cell.angle_beta   90.00
_cell.angle_gamma   90.00
#
_symmetry.space_group_name_H-M   'P 1'
#
loop_
_entity.id
_entity.type
_entity.pdbx_description
1 polymer ?
#
loop_
_entity_poly.entity_id
_entity_poly.type
_entity_poly.pdbx_seq_one_letter_code
_entity_poly.pdbx_strand_id
1 'polypeptide(L)'
;RRLVGRALPRSVHTMLLSATLTPDLDAISSLFLHNPVTVDCTEDDSSSPAALRQFWLRCSHADKFLLMYALLKLNRIPGRSLIFVNSVDRGFRLKLFLEQFGVSS
;
A
#
# COMPACT_ATOMS: atom_id res chain seq x y z
N ARG A 1 -21.43 -23.76 5.18
CA ARG A 1 -20.29 -24.26 6.00
C ARG A 1 -19.51 -25.30 5.20
N ARG A 2 -18.67 -24.87 4.23
CA ARG A 2 -18.03 -25.76 3.23
C ARG A 2 -16.59 -26.13 3.63
N LEU A 3 -16.34 -27.44 3.67
CA LEU A 3 -15.11 -28.25 3.57
C LEU A 3 -13.77 -27.80 4.22
N VAL A 4 -13.31 -26.56 4.07
CA VAL A 4 -11.93 -26.17 4.46
C VAL A 4 -11.76 -26.04 5.98
N GLY A 5 -12.69 -25.36 6.66
CA GLY A 5 -12.64 -25.22 8.13
C GLY A 5 -12.81 -26.56 8.88
N ARG A 6 -13.30 -27.60 8.20
CA ARG A 6 -13.49 -28.95 8.77
C ARG A 6 -12.26 -29.85 8.60
N ALA A 7 -11.32 -29.45 7.73
CA ALA A 7 -10.07 -30.16 7.50
C ALA A 7 -8.98 -29.79 8.52
N LEU A 8 -9.12 -28.65 9.21
CA LEU A 8 -8.20 -28.30 10.30
C LEU A 8 -8.50 -29.12 11.56
N PRO A 9 -7.48 -29.73 12.19
CA PRO A 9 -7.63 -30.39 13.49
C PRO A 9 -8.11 -29.41 14.56
N ARG A 10 -8.91 -29.86 15.52
CA ARG A 10 -9.39 -29.01 16.64
C ARG A 10 -8.27 -28.55 17.60
N SER A 11 -7.08 -29.13 17.49
CA SER A 11 -5.92 -28.82 18.33
C SER A 11 -5.08 -27.65 17.83
N VAL A 12 -5.47 -26.99 16.73
CA VAL A 12 -4.73 -25.85 16.17
C VAL A 12 -5.25 -24.53 16.73
N HIS A 13 -4.32 -23.64 17.04
CA HIS A 13 -4.64 -22.26 17.36
C HIS A 13 -4.61 -21.43 16.07
N THR A 14 -5.72 -20.76 15.76
CA THR A 14 -5.87 -19.95 14.56
C THR A 14 -5.75 -18.47 14.93
N MET A 15 -4.83 -17.76 14.28
CA MET A 15 -4.70 -16.30 14.38
C MET A 15 -4.98 -15.68 13.00
N LEU A 16 -5.77 -14.62 12.98
CA LEU A 16 -6.00 -13.81 11.79
C LEU A 16 -5.44 -12.41 12.05
N LEU A 17 -4.50 -11.98 11.21
CA LEU A 17 -3.87 -10.67 11.32
C LEU A 17 -4.20 -9.85 10.08
N SER A 18 -4.78 -8.66 10.27
CA SER A 18 -5.05 -7.70 9.20
C SER A 18 -4.60 -6.32 9.65
N ALA A 19 -4.12 -5.51 8.70
CA ALA A 19 -3.77 -4.11 8.96
C ALA A 19 -5.01 -3.20 9.01
N THR A 20 -6.14 -3.63 8.46
CA THR A 20 -7.43 -2.94 8.52
C THR A 20 -8.56 -3.95 8.70
N LEU A 21 -9.50 -3.66 9.60
CA LEU A 21 -10.69 -4.47 9.80
C LEU A 21 -11.76 -4.04 8.78
N THR A 22 -12.00 -4.84 7.74
CA THR A 22 -13.10 -4.62 6.79
C THR A 22 -14.25 -5.59 7.07
N PRO A 23 -15.51 -5.24 6.76
CA PRO A 23 -16.66 -6.12 7.01
C PRO A 23 -16.56 -7.49 6.30
N ASP A 24 -15.78 -7.59 5.23
CA ASP A 24 -15.51 -8.86 4.54
C ASP A 24 -14.70 -9.85 5.40
N LEU A 25 -13.94 -9.36 6.40
CA LEU A 25 -13.19 -10.20 7.33
C LEU A 25 -14.09 -10.94 8.31
N ASP A 26 -15.30 -10.45 8.61
CA ASP A 26 -16.22 -11.12 9.52
C ASP A 26 -16.69 -12.48 8.98
N ALA A 27 -16.85 -12.58 7.65
CA ALA A 27 -17.17 -13.84 6.98
C ALA A 27 -16.03 -14.87 7.08
N ILE A 28 -14.77 -14.41 7.11
CA ILE A 28 -13.58 -15.26 7.22
C ILE A 28 -13.34 -15.65 8.68
N SER A 29 -13.47 -14.69 9.59
CA SER A 29 -13.38 -14.89 11.04
C SER A 29 -14.39 -15.92 11.52
N SER A 30 -15.65 -15.83 11.08
CA SER A 30 -16.70 -16.80 11.44
C SER A 30 -16.50 -18.20 10.84
N LEU A 31 -15.67 -18.34 9.80
CA LEU A 31 -15.36 -19.62 9.17
C LEU A 31 -14.21 -20.36 9.84
N PHE A 32 -13.19 -19.64 10.30
CA PHE A 32 -11.92 -20.21 10.78
C PHE A 32 -11.68 -20.06 12.29
N LEU A 33 -12.27 -19.05 12.93
CA LEU A 33 -12.02 -18.75 14.34
C LEU A 33 -13.14 -19.34 15.22
N HIS A 34 -12.73 -19.96 16.33
CA HIS A 34 -13.65 -20.48 17.35
C HIS A 34 -13.56 -19.55 18.56
N ASN A 35 -14.58 -18.72 18.77
CA ASN A 35 -14.60 -17.69 19.82
C ASN A 35 -13.38 -16.72 19.79
N PRO A 36 -13.20 -15.95 18.70
CA PRO A 36 -12.08 -15.03 18.59
C PRO A 36 -12.16 -13.86 19.58
N VAL A 37 -10.99 -13.41 20.05
CA VAL A 37 -10.82 -12.11 20.71
C VAL A 37 -10.31 -11.12 19.66
N THR A 38 -11.05 -10.04 19.43
CA THR A 38 -10.63 -8.95 18.54
C THR A 38 -9.79 -7.95 19.32
N VAL A 39 -8.64 -7.58 18.76
CA VAL A 39 -7.73 -6.58 19.33
C VAL A 39 -7.55 -5.49 18.29
N ASP A 40 -8.33 -4.42 18.44
CA ASP A 40 -8.19 -3.22 17.61
C ASP A 40 -7.37 -2.19 18.38
N CYS A 41 -6.18 -1.89 17.86
CA CYS A 41 -5.27 -0.87 18.39
C CYS A 41 -5.39 0.46 17.64
N THR A 42 -6.53 0.73 16.99
CA THR A 42 -6.77 2.01 16.32
C THR A 42 -6.92 3.10 17.37
N GLU A 43 -5.95 4.01 17.41
CA GLU A 43 -6.13 5.31 18.04
C GLU A 43 -7.14 6.10 17.20
N ASP A 44 -8.06 6.83 17.84
CA ASP A 44 -9.00 7.71 17.15
C ASP A 44 -8.23 8.85 16.45
N ASP A 45 -7.85 8.62 15.19
CA ASP A 45 -7.24 9.61 14.31
C ASP A 45 -8.26 10.71 13.99
N SER A 46 -8.45 11.60 14.96
CA SER A 46 -9.20 12.86 14.87
C SER A 46 -8.50 13.93 14.03
N SER A 47 -7.49 13.55 13.25
CA SER A 47 -6.90 14.45 12.26
C SER A 47 -7.88 14.60 11.11
N SER A 48 -8.55 15.75 11.06
CA SER A 48 -9.30 16.19 9.89
C SER A 48 -8.43 16.01 8.64
N PRO A 49 -8.99 15.45 7.54
CA PRO A 49 -8.21 15.20 6.34
C PRO A 49 -7.61 16.52 5.88
N ALA A 50 -6.28 16.65 5.98
CA ALA A 50 -5.58 17.79 5.45
C ALA A 50 -6.02 17.99 3.99
N ALA A 51 -6.28 19.23 3.58
CA ALA A 51 -6.79 19.55 2.25
C ALA A 51 -5.80 19.11 1.17
N LEU A 52 -5.91 17.85 0.75
CA LEU A 52 -5.06 17.20 -0.24
C LEU A 52 -5.55 17.60 -1.63
N ARG A 53 -4.64 18.19 -2.42
CA ARG A 53 -4.89 18.43 -3.84
C ARG A 53 -4.39 17.24 -4.64
N GLN A 54 -5.28 16.60 -5.39
CA GLN A 54 -4.96 15.46 -6.23
C GLN A 54 -4.94 15.86 -7.70
N PHE A 55 -3.94 15.37 -8.44
CA PHE A 55 -3.76 15.60 -9.87
C PHE A 55 -3.55 14.27 -10.59
N TRP A 56 -3.90 14.21 -11.88
CA TRP A 56 -3.65 13.04 -12.72
C TRP A 56 -3.12 13.47 -14.08
N LEU A 57 -2.26 12.63 -14.67
CA LEU A 57 -1.77 12.80 -16.03
C LEU A 57 -1.81 11.45 -16.75
N ARG A 58 -2.39 11.44 -17.94
CA ARG A 58 -2.37 10.26 -18.82
C ARG A 58 -1.07 10.24 -19.61
N CYS A 59 -0.34 9.15 -19.51
CA CYS A 59 0.89 8.92 -20.27
C CYS A 59 1.08 7.44 -20.55
N SER A 60 1.86 7.11 -21.57
CA SER A 60 2.25 5.72 -21.83
C SER A 60 3.22 5.24 -20.75
N HIS A 61 3.46 3.92 -20.67
CA HIS A 61 4.42 3.39 -19.71
C HIS A 61 5.86 3.84 -20.00
N ALA A 62 6.21 4.02 -21.27
CA ALA A 62 7.54 4.45 -21.72
C ALA A 62 7.85 5.90 -21.30
N ASP A 63 6.84 6.77 -21.31
CA ASP A 63 7.03 8.20 -21.06
C ASP A 63 7.12 8.54 -19.56
N LYS A 64 6.74 7.61 -18.67
CA LYS A 64 6.68 7.86 -17.21
C LYS A 64 8.00 8.32 -16.62
N PHE A 65 9.12 7.79 -17.09
CA PHE A 65 10.45 8.13 -16.56
C PHE A 65 10.83 9.56 -16.97
N LEU A 66 10.62 9.90 -18.24
CA LEU A 66 10.86 11.25 -18.76
C LEU A 66 9.97 12.28 -18.07
N LEU A 67 8.68 11.96 -17.89
CA LEU A 67 7.75 12.83 -17.21
C LEU A 67 8.12 13.06 -15.74
N MET A 68 8.51 12.00 -15.02
CA MET A 68 8.99 12.14 -13.64
C MET A 68 10.23 13.02 -13.57
N TYR A 69 11.20 12.78 -14.46
CA TYR A 69 12.38 13.62 -14.54
C TYR A 69 12.02 15.09 -14.82
N ALA A 70 11.12 15.37 -15.75
CA ALA A 70 10.68 16.73 -16.03
C ALA A 70 10.02 17.40 -14.82
N LEU A 71 9.14 16.69 -14.11
CA LEU A 71 8.47 17.22 -12.92
C LEU A 71 9.45 17.57 -11.79
N LEU A 72 10.46 16.70 -11.58
CA LEU A 72 11.49 16.90 -10.55
C LEU A 72 12.51 17.96 -10.98
N LYS A 73 13.07 17.87 -12.18
CA LYS A 73 14.12 18.77 -12.67
C LYS A 73 13.63 20.21 -12.87
N LEU A 74 12.37 20.38 -13.28
CA LEU A 74 11.75 21.70 -13.43
C LEU A 74 11.20 22.25 -12.10
N ASN A 75 11.46 21.59 -10.97
CA ASN A 75 10.98 21.97 -9.63
C ASN A 75 9.45 22.19 -9.57
N ARG A 76 8.66 21.39 -10.29
CA ARG A 76 7.19 21.42 -10.21
C ARG A 76 6.66 20.72 -8.98
N ILE A 77 7.46 19.83 -8.38
CA ILE A 77 7.20 19.17 -7.12
C ILE A 77 8.30 19.60 -6.14
N PRO A 78 8.16 20.76 -5.47
CA PRO A 78 9.18 21.25 -4.55
C PRO A 78 9.20 20.43 -3.25
N GLY A 79 10.41 20.20 -2.72
CA GLY A 79 10.61 19.55 -1.43
C GLY A 79 10.73 18.03 -1.49
N ARG A 80 10.50 17.39 -0.33
CA ARG A 80 10.64 15.93 -0.17
C ARG A 80 9.47 15.22 -0.85
N SER A 81 9.79 14.33 -1.78
CA SER A 81 8.81 13.60 -2.59
C SER A 81 8.88 12.11 -2.27
N LEU A 82 7.72 11.47 -2.12
CA LEU A 82 7.58 10.01 -1.99
C LEU A 82 7.02 9.43 -3.29
N ILE A 83 7.76 8.52 -3.92
CA ILE A 83 7.38 7.92 -5.21
C ILE A 83 7.07 6.44 -5.02
N PHE A 84 5.83 6.05 -5.34
CA PHE A 84 5.40 4.65 -5.28
C PHE A 84 5.65 3.93 -6.60
N VAL A 85 6.25 2.74 -6.54
CA VAL A 85 6.53 1.86 -7.67
C VAL A 85 6.03 0.45 -7.37
N ASN A 86 5.72 -0.32 -8.42
CA ASN A 86 5.12 -1.64 -8.30
C ASN A 86 6.12 -2.78 -8.00
N SER A 87 7.42 -2.52 -8.05
CA SER A 87 8.45 -3.52 -7.73
C SER A 87 9.75 -2.87 -7.31
N VAL A 88 10.57 -3.63 -6.57
CA VAL A 88 11.91 -3.22 -6.14
C VAL A 88 12.80 -2.89 -7.35
N ASP A 89 12.80 -3.75 -8.38
CA ASP A 89 13.60 -3.55 -9.60
C ASP A 89 13.25 -2.24 -10.33
N ARG A 90 11.94 -1.92 -10.41
CA ARG A 90 11.48 -0.68 -11.06
C ARG A 90 11.92 0.54 -10.24
N GLY A 91 11.95 0.43 -8.91
CA GLY A 91 12.48 1.46 -8.03
C GLY A 91 13.95 1.75 -8.29
N PHE A 92 14.79 0.70 -8.34
CA PHE A 92 16.21 0.84 -8.67
C PHE A 92 16.44 1.43 -10.06
N ARG A 93 15.69 0.98 -11.08
CA ARG A 93 15.77 1.54 -12.44
C ARG A 93 15.43 3.02 -12.48
N LEU A 94 14.37 3.43 -11.77
CA LEU A 94 13.98 4.85 -11.69
C LEU A 94 15.05 5.67 -10.96
N LYS A 95 15.60 5.15 -9.85
CA LYS A 95 16.67 5.81 -9.10
C LYS A 95 17.90 6.05 -9.98
N LEU A 96 18.42 5.00 -10.60
CA LEU A 96 19.61 5.09 -11.47
C LEU A 96 19.38 6.06 -12.63
N PHE A 97 18.18 6.03 -13.24
CA PHE A 97 17.80 6.96 -14.29
C PHE A 97 17.85 8.42 -13.79
N LEU A 98 17.22 8.72 -12.67
CA LEU A 98 17.20 10.08 -12.11
C LEU A 98 18.61 10.57 -11.75
N GLU A 99 19.41 9.73 -11.11
CA GLU A 99 20.81 10.05 -10.74
C GLU A 99 21.65 10.35 -11.98
N GLN A 100 21.50 9.56 -13.05
CA GLN A 100 22.23 9.77 -14.31
C GLN A 100 21.92 11.14 -14.95
N PHE A 101 20.71 11.68 -14.77
CA PHE A 101 20.31 12.99 -15.28
C PHE A 101 20.42 14.12 -14.23
N GLY A 102 21.17 13.89 -13.15
CA GLY A 102 21.47 14.90 -12.14
C GLY A 102 20.27 15.28 -11.29
N VAL A 103 19.38 14.32 -11.01
CA VAL A 103 18.40 14.37 -9.92
C VAL A 103 18.85 13.35 -8.89
N SER A 104 19.56 13.83 -7.87
CA SER A 104 20.05 12.97 -6.78
C SER A 104 18.91 12.61 -5.84
N SER A 105 18.89 11.34 -5.41
CA SER A 105 18.04 10.86 -4.32
C SER A 105 18.59 11.24 -2.95
#